data_AF-A0A367KPX1-F1
#
_entry.id   AF-A0A367KPX1-F1
#
_cell.length_a   1.000
_cell.length_b   1.000
_cell.length_c   1.000
_cell.angle_alpha   90.00
_cell.angle_beta   90.00
_cell.angle_gamma   90.00
#
_symmetry.space_group_name_H-M   'P 1'
#
loop_
_entity.id
_entity.type
_entity.pdbx_description
1 polymer ?
#
loop_
_entity_poly.entity_id
_entity_poly.type
_entity_poly.pdbx_seq_one_letter_code
_entity_poly.pdbx_strand_id
1 'polypeptide(L)' 'MFKSTIFSILALAVAGIVCDPVNVKKLQCDGDTYKCTADLDFGDGRWVAQWSVNVFHQNFRQEDQITWPN' A
#
# COMPACT_ATOMS: atom_id res chain seq x y z
N MET A 1 -38.81 -41.18 24.85
CA MET A 1 -37.59 -40.51 25.35
C MET A 1 -36.46 -40.84 24.40
N PHE A 2 -35.94 -39.86 23.65
CA PHE A 2 -34.52 -39.61 23.35
C PHE A 2 -34.39 -38.63 22.15
N LYS A 3 -34.05 -37.39 22.53
CA LYS A 3 -33.20 -36.41 21.85
C LYS A 3 -33.65 -35.78 20.52
N SER A 4 -34.53 -34.78 20.67
CA SER A 4 -34.30 -33.38 20.26
C SER A 4 -33.49 -33.12 18.99
N THR A 5 -34.18 -33.11 17.86
CA THR A 5 -33.70 -32.66 16.54
C THR A 5 -33.78 -31.14 16.42
N ILE A 6 -33.09 -30.40 17.30
CA ILE A 6 -33.11 -28.94 17.26
C ILE A 6 -31.93 -28.45 16.43
N PHE A 7 -32.25 -28.16 15.17
CA PHE A 7 -31.72 -27.05 14.38
C PHE A 7 -30.20 -26.90 14.38
N SER A 8 -29.58 -27.59 13.41
CA SER A 8 -28.33 -27.19 12.80
C SER A 8 -28.53 -25.77 12.23
N ILE A 9 -28.20 -24.76 13.05
CA ILE A 9 -28.15 -23.37 12.62
C ILE A 9 -27.01 -23.30 11.61
N LEU A 10 -27.38 -23.13 10.33
CA LEU A 10 -26.49 -22.70 9.27
C LEU A 10 -25.70 -21.50 9.80
N ALA A 11 -24.43 -21.70 10.12
CA ALA A 11 -23.47 -20.62 10.11
C ALA A 11 -23.31 -20.21 8.63
N LEU A 12 -24.11 -19.25 8.17
CA LEU A 12 -23.73 -18.44 7.01
C LEU A 12 -22.51 -17.64 7.45
N ALA A 13 -21.33 -18.21 7.27
CA ALA A 13 -20.10 -17.44 7.26
C ALA A 13 -20.21 -16.48 6.06
N VAL A 14 -20.62 -15.25 6.33
CA VAL A 14 -20.34 -14.14 5.43
C VAL A 14 -18.83 -13.96 5.51
N ALA A 15 -18.10 -14.70 4.67
CA ALA A 15 -16.69 -14.46 4.43
C ALA A 15 -16.59 -13.11 3.73
N GLY A 16 -16.69 -12.03 4.50
CA GLY A 16 -16.19 -10.74 4.08
C GLY A 16 -14.74 -10.96 3.67
N ILE A 17 -14.35 -10.39 2.54
CA ILE A 17 -12.96 -10.40 2.10
C ILE A 17 -12.18 -9.66 3.20
N VAL A 18 -11.51 -10.41 4.08
CA VAL A 18 -10.70 -9.83 5.15
C VAL A 18 -9.47 -9.23 4.48
N CYS A 19 -9.53 -7.93 4.17
CA CYS A 19 -8.35 -7.15 3.82
C CYS A 19 -7.66 -6.78 5.14
N ASP A 20 -6.62 -7.52 5.50
CA ASP A 20 -5.77 -7.21 6.65
C ASP A 20 -4.57 -6.36 6.16
N PRO A 21 -4.17 -5.29 6.87
CA PRO A 21 -2.89 -4.64 6.62
C PRO A 21 -1.71 -5.61 6.67
N VAL A 22 -0.79 -5.45 5.72
CA VAL A 22 0.46 -6.21 5.66
C VAL A 22 1.64 -5.26 5.78
N ASN A 23 2.77 -5.79 6.26
CA ASN A 23 3.98 -4.99 6.46
C ASN A 23 4.62 -4.61 5.12
N VAL A 24 5.31 -3.46 5.12
CA VAL A 24 6.18 -3.03 4.01
C VAL A 24 7.61 -3.43 4.35
N LYS A 25 8.27 -4.20 3.46
CA LYS A 25 9.68 -4.60 3.63
C LYS A 25 10.67 -3.62 3.02
N LYS A 26 10.23 -2.86 2.02
CA LYS A 26 11.05 -1.85 1.32
C LYS A 26 10.15 -0.77 0.75
N LEU A 27 10.57 0.49 0.89
CA LEU A 27 9.94 1.65 0.26
C LEU A 27 10.97 2.37 -0.60
N GLN A 28 10.66 2.59 -1.86
CA GLN A 28 11.51 3.32 -2.81
C GLN A 28 10.66 4.33 -3.59
N CYS A 29 11.21 5.50 -3.87
CA CYS A 29 10.63 6.47 -4.78
C CYS A 29 11.56 6.71 -5.96
N ASP A 30 10.98 6.94 -7.13
CA ASP A 30 11.65 7.15 -8.40
C ASP A 30 11.30 8.55 -8.93
N GLY A 31 12.34 9.37 -9.10
CA GLY A 31 12.23 10.74 -9.58
C GLY A 31 11.92 10.87 -11.06
N ASP A 32 12.20 9.83 -11.86
CA ASP A 32 11.92 9.84 -13.29
C ASP A 32 10.44 9.54 -13.56
N THR A 33 9.87 8.60 -12.81
CA THR A 33 8.47 8.18 -12.99
C THR A 33 7.48 8.87 -12.08
N TYR A 34 7.95 9.64 -11.08
CA TYR A 34 7.12 10.32 -10.08
C TYR A 34 6.24 9.35 -9.27
N LYS A 35 6.79 8.19 -8.91
CA LYS A 35 6.08 7.16 -8.15
C LYS A 35 6.89 6.65 -6.98
N CYS A 36 6.19 6.28 -5.92
CA CYS A 36 6.75 5.44 -4.87
C CYS A 36 6.17 4.03 -4.99
N THR A 37 7.01 3.03 -4.73
CA THR A 37 6.65 1.61 -4.69
C THR A 37 7.01 1.06 -3.32
N ALA A 38 6.03 0.45 -2.66
CA ALA A 38 6.19 -0.29 -1.41
C ALA A 38 6.12 -1.79 -1.70
N ASP A 39 7.21 -2.49 -1.46
CA ASP A 39 7.23 -3.95 -1.53
C ASP A 39 6.55 -4.52 -0.28
N LEU A 40 5.55 -5.37 -0.46
CA LEU A 40 4.75 -5.91 0.63
C LEU A 40 5.31 -7.26 1.09
N ASP A 41 5.30 -7.48 2.40
CA ASP A 41 5.57 -8.78 3.01
C ASP A 41 4.29 -9.62 2.98
N PHE A 42 3.95 -10.11 1.78
CA PHE A 42 2.71 -10.84 1.54
C PHE A 42 2.84 -11.85 0.41
N GLY A 43 2.18 -13.00 0.56
CA GLY A 43 2.04 -14.02 -0.47
C GLY A 43 3.38 -14.57 -0.98
N ASP A 44 3.60 -14.48 -2.29
CA ASP A 44 4.83 -14.90 -2.97
C ASP A 44 5.98 -13.88 -2.86
N GLY A 45 5.78 -12.81 -2.09
CA GLY A 45 6.74 -11.74 -1.87
C GLY A 45 6.91 -10.80 -3.07
N ARG A 46 6.04 -10.87 -4.09
CA ARG A 46 6.09 -10.03 -5.31
C ARG A 46 5.01 -8.95 -5.33
N TRP A 47 4.16 -8.90 -4.31
CA TRP A 47 3.11 -7.89 -4.17
C TRP A 47 3.70 -6.52 -3.89
N VAL A 48 3.18 -5.50 -4.59
CA VAL A 48 3.58 -4.11 -4.45
C VAL A 48 2.36 -3.20 -4.35
N ALA A 49 2.48 -2.15 -3.53
CA ALA A 49 1.59 -0.99 -3.59
C ALA A 49 2.34 0.16 -4.27
N GLN A 50 1.71 0.84 -5.22
CA GLN A 50 2.34 1.93 -5.99
C GLN A 50 1.40 3.13 -6.09
N TRP A 51 1.93 4.33 -5.90
CA TRP A 51 1.18 5.58 -5.99
C TRP A 51 2.05 6.71 -6.55
N SER A 52 1.38 7.72 -7.12
CA SER A 52 2.03 8.93 -7.65
C SER A 52 2.46 9.88 -6.54
N VAL A 53 3.58 10.57 -6.71
CA VAL A 53 4.13 11.54 -5.75
C VAL A 53 4.79 12.73 -6.46
N ASN A 54 4.96 13.83 -5.74
CA ASN A 54 5.85 14.91 -6.17
C ASN A 54 7.27 14.63 -5.67
N VAL A 55 8.26 14.79 -6.54
CA VAL A 55 9.68 14.63 -6.21
C VAL A 55 10.38 15.95 -6.49
N PHE A 56 11.03 16.51 -5.46
CA PHE A 56 11.72 17.79 -5.55
C PHE A 56 12.91 17.84 -4.58
N HIS A 57 13.93 18.62 -4.93
CA HIS A 57 15.04 18.91 -4.04
C HIS A 57 14.59 19.88 -2.94
N GLN A 58 14.84 19.58 -1.66
CA GLN A 58 14.31 20.39 -0.56
C GLN A 58 14.97 21.78 -0.43
N ASN A 59 16.17 21.96 -0.97
CA ASN A 59 16.92 23.22 -0.92
C ASN A 59 16.82 24.04 -2.20
N PHE A 60 15.62 24.25 -2.74
CA PHE A 60 15.42 25.41 -3.62
C PHE A 60 15.33 26.66 -2.74
N ARG A 61 16.48 27.23 -2.34
CA ARG A 61 16.48 28.65 -1.98
C ARG A 61 16.18 29.39 -3.27
N GLN A 62 15.08 30.13 -3.31
CA GLN A 62 14.62 30.92 -4.45
C GLN A 62 15.59 32.07 -4.85
N GLU A 63 16.81 32.09 -4.29
CA GLU A 63 17.88 33.03 -4.60
C GLU A 63 18.75 32.56 -5.78
N ASP A 64 18.75 31.27 -6.12
CA ASP A 64 19.54 30.74 -7.26
C ASP A 64 18.75 30.75 -8.60
N GLN A 65 17.66 31.52 -8.69
CA GLN A 65 16.90 31.74 -9.93
C GLN A 65 16.96 33.18 -10.44
N ILE A 66 17.77 34.05 -9.84
CA ILE A 66 18.10 35.37 -10.39
C ILE A 66 19.59 35.37 -10.70
N THR A 67 20.00 34.63 -11.73
CA THR A 67 21.18 34.85 -12.60
C THR A 67 21.57 33.53 -13.28
N TRP A 68 20.87 33.21 -14.36
CA TRP A 68 21.58 32.63 -15.51
C TRP A 68 21.89 33.77 -16.49
N PRO A 69 23.09 34.36 -16.45
CA PRO A 69 23.67 34.99 -17.62
C PRO A 69 24.58 33.95 -18.33
N ASN A 70 24.20 33.67 -19.57
CA ASN A 70 24.96 33.01 -20.65
C ASN A 70 25.08 31.49 -20.60
#